data_AF-A0AAE4RG02-F1
#
_entry.id   AF-A0AAE4RG02-F1
#
_cell.length_a   1.000
_cell.length_b   1.000
_cell.length_c   1.000
_cell.angle_alpha   90.00
_cell.angle_beta   90.00
_cell.angle_gamma   90.00
#
_symmetry.space_group_name_H-M   'P 1'
#
loop_
_entity.id
_entity.type
_entity.pdbx_description
1 polymer ?
#
loop_
_entity_poly.entity_id
_entity_poly.type
_entity_poly.pdbx_seq_one_letter_code
_entity_poly.pdbx_strand_id
1 'polypeptide(L)'
;MTENGWQPSPRIEPDSPLLVWRTVPGTNVTLQVRNDDIGRVMLALAADYHAYIAPLRDADSACYTPTNSVATSNHLNATAMDLNWNDHPFQKRGSFTPEQLATTRELVGNGDTDGGFYEGWMFWAGYWDDPVDEMHWQAGYGTYGRDAELADFIRRKIRPDGFSTFRRDNPAPEPDAAAVLAAATGLSRDRAAQILPAVQSGIALSECTTVNRIAMWLAQIGHESDNFNATEEYDKGDGGLTERWKYLGRTWIQITWRSNYAGFSQWAFERGICPTPTYFVDNPAELADLRYAGDGPAWYWTVARPQINAMCDSRDLIGVTRAINGGTNGLDDRTARWNRALAQGDALLTLTTDGDDMFTDADRDLLKQIAEYRRESRSRLRWPHQGPVDTCAGFAWNADAFGHEASVDRLATTYGDPWAIANLYAVINTDEPNREGDIELAKRILAKVPKKFITAANADIQAWLDAEAQYQTADA
;
A
#
# COMPACT_ATOMS: atom_id res chain seq x y z
N MET A 1 23.30 38.59 -11.42
CA MET A 1 22.21 37.60 -11.47
C MET A 1 22.72 36.40 -12.22
N THR A 2 22.27 35.21 -11.84
CA THR A 2 22.47 33.96 -12.58
C THR A 2 21.83 34.09 -13.96
N GLU A 3 22.44 33.50 -14.97
CA GLU A 3 22.08 33.71 -16.38
C GLU A 3 20.66 33.24 -16.71
N ASN A 4 20.21 32.13 -16.12
CA ASN A 4 18.86 31.62 -16.37
C ASN A 4 17.77 32.20 -15.45
N GLY A 5 18.12 33.13 -14.56
CA GLY A 5 17.18 33.86 -13.70
C GLY A 5 16.70 33.11 -12.44
N TRP A 6 17.17 31.88 -12.20
CA TRP A 6 16.78 31.09 -11.04
C TRP A 6 17.34 31.65 -9.72
N GLN A 7 16.51 31.68 -8.68
CA GLN A 7 16.86 32.15 -7.33
C GLN A 7 17.29 31.00 -6.39
N PRO A 8 18.10 31.27 -5.35
CA PRO A 8 18.70 32.56 -4.99
C PRO A 8 19.82 32.97 -5.94
N SER A 9 19.90 34.28 -6.20
CA SER A 9 20.87 34.92 -7.09
C SER A 9 21.71 35.95 -6.31
N PRO A 10 23.03 36.08 -6.55
CA PRO A 10 23.82 35.45 -7.61
C PRO A 10 24.30 34.02 -7.31
N ARG A 11 24.07 33.49 -6.11
CA ARG A 11 24.50 32.13 -5.72
C ARG A 11 23.64 31.56 -4.60
N ILE A 12 23.66 30.24 -4.47
CA ILE A 12 23.29 29.54 -3.24
C ILE A 12 24.52 29.48 -2.33
N GLU A 13 24.36 29.73 -1.03
CA GLU A 13 25.46 29.54 -0.08
C GLU A 13 25.75 28.05 0.15
N PRO A 14 27.02 27.64 0.36
CA PRO A 14 27.41 26.22 0.42
C PRO A 14 26.70 25.40 1.51
N ASP A 15 26.23 26.03 2.58
CA ASP A 15 25.53 25.44 3.72
C ASP A 15 24.00 25.52 3.60
N SER A 16 23.49 26.01 2.46
CA SER A 16 22.05 26.15 2.23
C SER A 16 21.33 24.79 2.23
N PRO A 17 20.16 24.67 2.87
CA PRO A 17 19.32 23.47 2.81
C PRO A 17 18.73 23.20 1.42
N LEU A 18 18.92 24.14 0.49
CA LEU A 18 18.54 24.01 -0.92
C LEU A 18 19.54 23.16 -1.71
N LEU A 19 20.68 22.75 -1.13
CA LEU A 19 21.65 21.87 -1.78
C LEU A 19 21.58 20.47 -1.16
N VAL A 20 21.56 19.44 -2.01
CA VAL A 20 21.53 18.05 -1.57
C VAL A 20 22.38 17.17 -2.49
N TRP A 21 23.17 16.28 -1.89
CA TRP A 21 23.86 15.22 -2.63
C TRP A 21 22.88 14.12 -3.00
N ARG A 22 22.79 13.79 -4.29
CA ARG A 22 21.93 12.74 -4.81
C ARG A 22 22.72 11.86 -5.79
N THR A 23 22.49 10.57 -5.73
CA THR A 23 22.99 9.62 -6.72
C THR A 23 22.15 9.72 -7.99
N VAL A 24 22.80 9.82 -9.15
CA VAL A 24 22.12 9.82 -10.46
C VAL A 24 21.53 8.42 -10.69
N PRO A 25 20.21 8.30 -10.96
CA PRO A 25 19.56 7.02 -11.18
C PRO A 25 20.26 6.15 -12.23
N GLY A 26 20.45 4.87 -11.90
CA GLY A 26 21.14 3.91 -12.78
C GLY A 26 22.67 3.97 -12.75
N THR A 27 23.26 4.78 -11.86
CA THR A 27 24.71 4.98 -11.78
C THR A 27 25.20 4.96 -10.33
N ASN A 28 26.53 4.97 -10.13
CA ASN A 28 27.16 5.25 -8.84
C ASN A 28 27.68 6.71 -8.74
N VAL A 29 27.28 7.59 -9.67
CA VAL A 29 27.72 8.98 -9.74
C VAL A 29 26.85 9.83 -8.84
N THR A 30 27.46 10.71 -8.06
CA THR A 30 26.76 11.63 -7.16
C THR A 30 26.92 13.07 -7.60
N LEU A 31 25.83 13.82 -7.60
CA LEU A 31 25.83 15.25 -7.93
C LEU A 31 25.22 16.04 -6.77
N GLN A 32 25.81 17.19 -6.46
CA GLN A 32 25.22 18.15 -5.53
C GLN A 32 24.24 19.03 -6.30
N VAL A 33 22.95 18.68 -6.22
CA VAL A 33 21.86 19.33 -6.95
C VAL A 33 21.02 20.21 -6.04
N ARG A 34 20.09 20.96 -6.62
CA ARG A 34 19.06 21.64 -5.85
C ARG A 34 18.09 20.64 -5.22
N ASN A 35 17.65 20.96 -4.00
CA ASN A 35 16.66 20.19 -3.26
C ASN A 35 15.25 20.69 -3.56
N ASP A 36 14.90 20.71 -4.84
CA ASP A 36 13.60 21.13 -5.37
C ASP A 36 13.29 20.43 -6.70
N ASP A 37 12.16 20.76 -7.32
CA ASP A 37 11.65 20.08 -8.50
C ASP A 37 12.55 20.21 -9.73
N ILE A 38 13.26 21.33 -9.92
CA ILE A 38 14.21 21.45 -11.03
C ILE A 38 15.43 20.55 -10.82
N GLY A 39 15.88 20.36 -9.57
CA GLY A 39 16.92 19.39 -9.23
C GLY A 39 16.54 17.96 -9.61
N ARG A 40 15.25 17.59 -9.51
CA ARG A 40 14.74 16.29 -9.95
C ARG A 40 14.82 16.12 -11.47
N VAL A 41 14.41 17.14 -12.23
CA VAL A 41 14.51 17.15 -13.69
C VAL A 41 15.96 17.03 -14.16
N MET A 42 16.87 17.75 -13.50
CA MET A 42 18.31 17.70 -13.74
C MET A 42 18.90 16.30 -13.52
N LEU A 43 18.53 15.62 -12.43
CA LEU A 43 18.97 14.24 -12.18
C LEU A 43 18.44 13.25 -13.23
N ALA A 44 17.20 13.43 -13.68
CA ALA A 44 16.62 12.60 -14.72
C ALA A 44 17.35 12.77 -16.06
N LEU A 45 17.74 14.00 -16.42
CA LEU A 45 18.54 14.27 -17.61
C LEU A 45 19.92 13.60 -17.50
N ALA A 46 20.57 13.67 -16.35
CA ALA A 46 21.85 12.99 -16.12
C ALA A 46 21.70 11.46 -16.27
N ALA A 47 20.60 10.87 -15.80
CA ALA A 47 20.31 9.45 -15.99
C ALA A 47 20.08 9.08 -17.48
N ASP A 48 19.42 9.95 -18.24
CA ASP A 48 19.24 9.79 -19.69
C ASP A 48 20.55 9.91 -20.45
N TYR A 49 21.39 10.87 -20.06
CA TYR A 49 22.74 11.01 -20.59
C TYR A 49 23.55 9.73 -20.37
N HIS A 50 23.55 9.20 -19.15
CA HIS A 50 24.25 7.94 -18.83
C HIS A 50 23.76 6.77 -19.68
N ALA A 51 22.45 6.64 -19.84
CA ALA A 51 21.85 5.51 -20.52
C ALA A 51 21.99 5.56 -22.05
N TYR A 52 21.92 6.75 -22.65
CA TYR A 52 21.70 6.89 -24.10
C TYR A 52 22.75 7.74 -24.84
N ILE A 53 23.61 8.47 -24.12
CA ILE A 53 24.68 9.28 -24.72
C ILE A 53 26.05 8.69 -24.39
N ALA A 54 26.41 8.66 -23.11
CA ALA A 54 27.70 8.16 -22.65
C ALA A 54 27.66 7.83 -21.15
N PRO A 55 28.34 6.76 -20.69
CA PRO A 55 28.41 6.44 -19.27
C PRO A 55 28.98 7.60 -18.44
N LEU A 56 28.18 8.12 -17.52
CA LEU A 56 28.60 9.11 -16.52
C LEU A 56 29.70 8.60 -15.60
N ARG A 57 30.56 9.53 -15.17
CA ARG A 57 31.67 9.29 -14.25
C ARG A 57 31.71 10.38 -13.18
N ASP A 58 31.93 9.93 -11.95
CA ASP A 58 31.95 10.81 -10.76
C ASP A 58 33.18 11.73 -10.77
N ALA A 59 34.32 11.24 -11.27
CA ALA A 59 35.57 12.00 -11.31
C ALA A 59 35.52 13.24 -12.22
N ASP A 60 34.59 13.28 -13.17
CA ASP A 60 34.45 14.37 -14.14
C ASP A 60 33.01 14.76 -14.46
N SER A 61 32.13 14.73 -13.45
CA SER A 61 30.79 15.31 -13.55
C SER A 61 30.44 16.10 -12.28
N ALA A 62 29.84 17.28 -12.42
CA ALA A 62 29.48 18.14 -11.29
C ALA A 62 28.25 19.01 -11.60
N CYS A 63 27.53 19.43 -10.56
CA CYS A 63 26.37 20.33 -10.67
C CYS A 63 26.62 21.65 -9.94
N TYR A 64 26.46 21.70 -8.63
CA TYR A 64 26.79 22.89 -7.84
C TYR A 64 28.31 23.11 -7.72
N THR A 65 28.74 24.37 -7.82
CA THR A 65 30.06 24.79 -7.32
C THR A 65 29.94 26.03 -6.43
N PRO A 66 30.69 26.11 -5.30
CA PRO A 66 30.63 27.26 -4.40
C PRO A 66 31.30 28.52 -4.98
N THR A 67 32.18 28.34 -5.96
CA THR A 67 32.86 29.39 -6.69
C THR A 67 32.90 29.06 -8.18
N ASN A 68 33.01 30.10 -9.02
CA ASN A 68 33.14 29.97 -10.46
C ASN A 68 33.92 31.17 -11.00
N SER A 69 34.63 31.01 -12.13
CA SER A 69 35.31 32.12 -12.82
C SER A 69 34.32 33.08 -13.48
N VAL A 70 33.09 32.62 -13.76
CA VAL A 70 31.98 33.41 -14.30
C VAL A 70 31.01 33.75 -13.18
N ALA A 71 30.91 35.04 -12.82
CA ALA A 71 30.10 35.52 -11.71
C ALA A 71 28.58 35.31 -11.88
N THR A 72 28.13 35.05 -13.11
CA THR A 72 26.73 34.81 -13.49
C THR A 72 26.44 33.33 -13.74
N SER A 73 27.40 32.44 -13.50
CA SER A 73 27.30 31.01 -13.79
C SER A 73 26.11 30.36 -13.08
N ASN A 74 25.41 29.50 -13.82
CA ASN A 74 24.31 28.69 -13.30
C ASN A 74 24.80 27.51 -12.42
N HIS A 75 26.10 27.23 -12.35
CA HIS A 75 26.65 26.31 -11.33
C HIS A 75 26.51 26.88 -9.92
N LEU A 76 26.58 28.21 -9.76
CA LEU A 76 26.52 28.88 -8.47
C LEU A 76 25.15 28.77 -7.79
N ASN A 77 24.08 28.49 -8.53
CA ASN A 77 22.75 28.22 -7.98
C ASN A 77 22.28 26.77 -8.21
N ALA A 78 23.20 25.88 -8.60
CA ALA A 78 22.94 24.47 -8.88
C ALA A 78 21.86 24.22 -9.95
N THR A 79 21.75 25.12 -10.94
CA THR A 79 20.89 24.96 -12.12
C THR A 79 21.68 24.71 -13.40
N ALA A 80 22.96 24.37 -13.28
CA ALA A 80 23.78 23.82 -14.34
C ALA A 80 24.56 22.59 -13.88
N MET A 81 24.98 21.78 -14.83
CA MET A 81 25.83 20.62 -14.63
C MET A 81 26.79 20.47 -15.81
N ASP A 82 28.02 20.06 -15.49
CA ASP A 82 29.00 19.63 -16.48
C ASP A 82 29.07 18.11 -16.38
N LEU A 83 28.87 17.43 -17.52
CA LEU A 83 28.86 15.97 -17.58
C LEU A 83 30.05 15.48 -18.40
N ASN A 84 30.87 14.59 -17.82
CA ASN A 84 32.04 14.00 -18.48
C ASN A 84 33.01 15.03 -19.08
N TRP A 85 33.38 16.08 -18.32
CA TRP A 85 34.12 17.23 -18.86
C TRP A 85 35.49 16.88 -19.47
N ASN A 86 36.11 15.75 -19.11
CA ASN A 86 37.39 15.35 -19.72
C ASN A 86 37.24 14.93 -21.19
N ASP A 87 36.05 14.48 -21.61
CA ASP A 87 35.76 14.11 -22.99
C ASP A 87 35.28 15.31 -23.82
N HIS A 88 34.84 16.38 -23.16
CA HIS A 88 34.16 17.53 -23.75
C HIS A 88 34.90 18.85 -23.43
N PRO A 89 36.06 19.10 -24.07
CA PRO A 89 36.91 20.24 -23.73
C PRO A 89 36.25 21.59 -24.03
N PHE A 90 36.33 22.52 -23.08
CA PHE A 90 35.84 23.88 -23.18
C PHE A 90 36.34 24.61 -24.44
N GLN A 91 35.47 25.41 -25.08
CA GLN A 91 35.71 26.15 -26.34
C GLN A 91 36.07 25.27 -27.55
N LYS A 92 35.74 23.98 -27.53
CA LYS A 92 35.89 23.09 -28.68
C LYS A 92 34.56 22.45 -29.05
N ARG A 93 34.31 22.36 -30.36
CA ARG A 93 33.13 21.73 -30.95
C ARG A 93 33.48 20.36 -31.51
N GLY A 94 32.52 19.44 -31.48
CA GLY A 94 32.63 18.14 -32.15
C GLY A 94 33.23 17.04 -31.29
N SER A 95 33.02 17.12 -29.97
CA SER A 95 33.39 16.05 -29.03
C SER A 95 32.37 14.91 -28.98
N PHE A 96 31.13 15.14 -29.44
CA PHE A 96 30.08 14.12 -29.53
C PHE A 96 30.10 13.41 -30.90
N THR A 97 29.82 12.09 -30.91
CA THR A 97 29.57 11.37 -32.18
C THR A 97 28.24 11.79 -32.81
N PRO A 98 28.02 11.52 -34.12
CA PRO A 98 26.74 11.82 -34.77
C PRO A 98 25.52 11.19 -34.08
N GLU A 99 25.67 9.96 -33.55
CA GLU A 99 24.61 9.25 -32.81
C GLU A 99 24.34 9.90 -31.46
N GLN A 100 25.40 10.30 -30.74
CA GLN A 100 25.27 11.03 -29.48
C GLN A 100 24.58 12.38 -29.70
N LEU A 101 24.97 13.12 -30.74
CA LEU A 101 24.32 14.37 -31.13
C LEU A 101 22.84 14.18 -31.50
N ALA A 102 22.50 13.09 -32.18
CA ALA A 102 21.11 12.77 -32.50
C ALA A 102 20.28 12.54 -31.21
N THR A 103 20.81 11.78 -30.26
CA THR A 103 20.14 11.58 -28.97
C THR A 103 20.07 12.87 -28.16
N THR A 104 21.12 13.69 -28.12
CA THR A 104 21.09 15.01 -27.46
C THR A 104 19.98 15.89 -28.04
N ARG A 105 19.80 15.90 -29.36
CA ARG A 105 18.69 16.62 -30.02
C ARG A 105 17.32 16.06 -29.67
N GLU A 106 17.17 14.75 -29.46
CA GLU A 106 15.91 14.20 -28.97
C GLU A 106 15.61 14.65 -27.53
N LEU A 107 16.63 14.77 -26.68
CA LEU A 107 16.47 15.17 -25.29
C LEU A 107 16.07 16.64 -25.15
N VAL A 108 16.84 17.55 -25.74
CA VAL A 108 16.73 19.00 -25.50
C VAL A 108 16.41 19.82 -26.76
N GLY A 109 16.14 19.14 -27.88
CA GLY A 109 15.84 19.75 -29.18
C GLY A 109 17.01 20.51 -29.79
N ASN A 110 16.73 21.44 -30.71
CA ASN A 110 17.72 22.16 -31.53
C ASN A 110 17.94 23.61 -31.07
N GLY A 111 18.12 23.83 -29.76
CA GLY A 111 18.34 25.15 -29.16
C GLY A 111 17.10 25.67 -28.41
N ASP A 112 17.05 26.97 -28.13
CA ASP A 112 16.04 27.56 -27.23
C ASP A 112 14.58 27.50 -27.75
N THR A 113 14.37 27.17 -29.03
CA THR A 113 13.04 27.20 -29.67
C THR A 113 12.38 25.83 -29.84
N ASP A 114 13.15 24.75 -29.69
CA ASP A 114 12.69 23.37 -29.84
C ASP A 114 13.16 22.64 -28.59
N GLY A 115 12.23 22.36 -27.66
CA GLY A 115 12.57 21.88 -26.32
C GLY A 115 12.86 20.39 -26.21
N GLY A 116 12.74 19.63 -27.31
CA GLY A 116 12.89 18.18 -27.32
C GLY A 116 11.95 17.47 -26.33
N PHE A 117 12.40 16.31 -25.82
CA PHE A 117 11.70 15.58 -24.77
C PHE A 117 11.54 16.38 -23.47
N TYR A 118 12.53 17.19 -23.12
CA TYR A 118 12.54 18.01 -21.89
C TYR A 118 11.74 19.31 -22.02
N GLU A 119 11.05 19.56 -23.15
CA GLU A 119 10.10 20.67 -23.34
C GLU A 119 10.68 22.06 -22.97
N GLY A 120 12.01 22.23 -23.13
CA GLY A 120 12.72 23.49 -22.83
C GLY A 120 13.06 23.69 -21.34
N TRP A 121 12.75 22.73 -20.46
CA TRP A 121 13.19 22.77 -19.07
C TRP A 121 14.69 22.60 -18.92
N MET A 122 15.32 21.89 -19.85
CA MET A 122 16.76 21.67 -19.93
C MET A 122 17.32 22.15 -21.26
N PHE A 123 18.54 22.66 -21.23
CA PHE A 123 19.27 23.20 -22.36
C PHE A 123 20.71 22.67 -22.37
N TRP A 124 21.27 22.50 -23.57
CA TRP A 124 22.67 22.09 -23.78
C TRP A 124 23.47 23.21 -24.44
N ALA A 125 24.55 23.63 -23.79
CA ALA A 125 25.38 24.74 -24.22
C ALA A 125 26.32 24.43 -25.39
N GLY A 126 26.32 23.20 -25.88
CA GLY A 126 26.92 22.88 -27.18
C GLY A 126 26.33 23.69 -28.34
N TYR A 127 25.13 24.27 -28.19
CA TYR A 127 24.54 25.15 -29.19
C TYR A 127 25.06 26.59 -29.19
N TRP A 128 25.79 27.02 -28.16
CA TRP A 128 26.36 28.36 -28.13
C TRP A 128 27.43 28.55 -29.20
N ASP A 129 27.49 29.76 -29.75
CA ASP A 129 28.56 30.16 -30.67
C ASP A 129 29.83 30.59 -29.92
N ASP A 130 29.66 31.26 -28.77
CA ASP A 130 30.76 31.74 -27.91
C ASP A 130 30.31 31.89 -26.44
N PRO A 131 30.94 31.19 -25.48
CA PRO A 131 31.88 30.09 -25.68
C PRO A 131 31.14 28.82 -26.13
N VAL A 132 31.80 27.99 -26.94
CA VAL A 132 31.31 26.62 -27.20
C VAL A 132 31.53 25.77 -25.94
N ASP A 133 30.47 25.18 -25.40
CA ASP A 133 30.56 24.42 -24.15
C ASP A 133 29.74 23.12 -24.20
N GLU A 134 30.33 22.07 -24.80
CA GLU A 134 29.66 20.79 -25.02
C GLU A 134 29.54 19.92 -23.75
N MET A 135 30.29 20.20 -22.67
CA MET A 135 30.12 19.53 -21.38
C MET A 135 28.91 20.06 -20.60
N HIS A 136 28.49 21.29 -20.90
CA HIS A 136 27.60 22.08 -20.04
C HIS A 136 26.12 21.92 -20.39
N TRP A 137 25.33 21.65 -19.37
CA TRP A 137 23.88 21.50 -19.41
C TRP A 137 23.26 22.36 -18.32
N GLN A 138 22.10 22.97 -18.58
CA GLN A 138 21.48 23.87 -17.61
C GLN A 138 19.97 23.87 -17.69
N ALA A 139 19.32 24.38 -16.64
CA ALA A 139 17.91 24.72 -16.71
C ALA A 139 17.69 25.81 -17.77
N GLY A 140 16.64 25.64 -18.58
CA GLY A 140 16.33 26.55 -19.69
C GLY A 140 16.00 27.97 -19.23
N TYR A 141 16.19 28.94 -20.12
CA TYR A 141 15.87 30.34 -19.84
C TYR A 141 14.36 30.55 -19.63
N GLY A 142 13.99 31.46 -18.72
CA GLY A 142 12.58 31.80 -18.48
C GLY A 142 11.75 30.68 -17.85
N THR A 143 12.39 29.69 -17.23
CA THR A 143 11.73 28.58 -16.52
C THR A 143 11.45 28.87 -15.04
N TYR A 144 12.16 29.84 -14.45
CA TYR A 144 11.97 30.22 -13.05
C TYR A 144 10.57 30.84 -12.79
N GLY A 145 9.90 30.39 -11.73
CA GLY A 145 8.57 30.87 -11.33
C GLY A 145 7.40 30.22 -12.08
N ARG A 146 7.65 29.21 -12.93
CA ARG A 146 6.63 28.44 -13.66
C ARG A 146 6.30 27.12 -12.95
N ASP A 147 6.08 27.18 -11.63
CA ASP A 147 5.99 26.00 -10.75
C ASP A 147 4.89 25.02 -11.18
N ALA A 148 3.72 25.52 -11.61
CA ALA A 148 2.62 24.67 -12.06
C ALA A 148 2.93 23.90 -13.35
N GLU A 149 3.66 24.52 -14.27
CA GLU A 149 4.07 23.91 -15.53
C GLU A 149 5.21 22.89 -15.30
N LEU A 150 6.12 23.19 -14.37
CA LEU A 150 7.16 22.26 -13.94
C LEU A 150 6.56 21.02 -13.29
N ALA A 151 5.59 21.20 -12.39
CA ALA A 151 4.87 20.10 -11.75
C ALA A 151 4.10 19.24 -12.77
N ASP A 152 3.50 19.85 -13.80
CA ASP A 152 2.86 19.12 -14.90
C ASP A 152 3.88 18.32 -15.72
N PHE A 153 5.03 18.91 -16.07
CA PHE A 153 6.10 18.19 -16.76
C PHE A 153 6.60 17.00 -15.94
N ILE A 154 6.89 17.19 -14.65
CA ILE A 154 7.33 16.12 -13.75
C ILE A 154 6.31 14.99 -13.72
N ARG A 155 5.03 15.31 -13.50
CA ARG A 155 3.95 14.32 -13.47
C ARG A 155 3.84 13.52 -14.77
N ARG A 156 4.10 14.14 -15.93
CA ARG A 156 3.99 13.47 -17.24
C ARG A 156 5.23 12.69 -17.66
N LYS A 157 6.42 13.14 -17.25
CA LYS A 157 7.69 12.76 -17.89
C LYS A 157 8.74 12.22 -16.93
N ILE A 158 8.60 12.46 -15.62
CA ILE A 158 9.55 12.03 -14.60
C ILE A 158 8.89 10.99 -13.71
N ARG A 159 9.50 9.81 -13.63
CA ARG A 159 9.03 8.67 -12.86
C ARG A 159 9.33 8.86 -11.36
N PRO A 160 8.57 8.20 -10.47
CA PRO A 160 8.83 8.24 -9.03
C PRO A 160 10.23 7.74 -8.62
N ASP A 161 10.83 6.85 -9.41
CA ASP A 161 12.19 6.31 -9.20
C ASP A 161 13.32 7.24 -9.68
N GLY A 162 12.98 8.43 -10.16
CA GLY A 162 13.93 9.46 -10.61
C GLY A 162 14.37 9.35 -12.07
N PHE A 163 13.96 8.30 -12.80
CA PHE A 163 14.19 8.23 -14.25
C PHE A 163 13.18 9.06 -15.03
N SER A 164 13.53 9.52 -16.23
CA SER A 164 12.52 10.04 -17.16
C SER A 164 11.80 8.92 -17.91
N THR A 165 10.69 9.24 -18.57
CA THR A 165 10.02 8.33 -19.51
C THR A 165 10.67 8.29 -20.89
N PHE A 166 11.79 8.99 -21.11
CA PHE A 166 12.48 9.03 -22.41
C PHE A 166 13.01 7.65 -22.80
N ARG A 167 12.53 7.10 -23.92
CA ARG A 167 12.92 5.77 -24.44
C ARG A 167 12.80 4.63 -23.39
N ARG A 168 11.83 4.78 -22.48
CA ARG A 168 11.47 3.77 -21.47
C ARG A 168 9.98 3.48 -21.61
N ASP A 169 9.66 2.47 -22.43
CA ASP A 169 8.27 2.06 -22.77
C ASP A 169 7.57 1.27 -21.65
N ASN A 170 8.32 0.84 -20.63
CA ASN A 170 7.72 0.25 -19.45
C ASN A 170 7.23 1.37 -18.52
N PRO A 171 6.02 1.26 -17.95
CA PRO A 171 5.65 2.02 -16.77
C PRO A 171 6.80 1.98 -15.76
N ALA A 172 6.96 3.01 -14.94
CA ALA A 172 7.77 2.83 -13.74
C ALA A 172 7.33 1.53 -13.08
N PRO A 173 8.25 0.68 -12.55
CA PRO A 173 7.82 -0.27 -11.55
C PRO A 173 6.94 0.53 -10.59
N GLU A 174 5.71 0.07 -10.37
CA GLU A 174 4.83 0.63 -9.35
C GLU A 174 5.70 0.97 -8.15
N PRO A 175 5.65 2.22 -7.62
CA PRO A 175 6.45 2.56 -6.46
C PRO A 175 6.26 1.44 -5.45
N ASP A 176 7.35 0.74 -5.14
CA ASP A 176 7.29 -0.47 -4.32
C ASP A 176 6.96 -0.01 -2.90
N ALA A 177 5.67 0.14 -2.63
CA ALA A 177 5.15 0.67 -1.37
C ALA A 177 5.60 -0.22 -0.21
N ALA A 178 5.80 -1.51 -0.44
CA ALA A 178 6.40 -2.41 0.53
C ALA A 178 7.88 -2.08 0.78
N ALA A 179 8.67 -1.76 -0.25
CA ALA A 179 10.05 -1.29 -0.06
C ALA A 179 10.12 0.09 0.62
N VAL A 180 9.22 1.02 0.26
CA VAL A 180 9.13 2.33 0.94
C VAL A 180 8.77 2.13 2.41
N LEU A 181 7.76 1.31 2.71
CA LEU A 181 7.36 1.00 4.07
C LEU A 181 8.50 0.32 4.85
N ALA A 182 9.22 -0.62 4.22
CA ALA A 182 10.39 -1.27 4.82
C ALA A 182 11.49 -0.24 5.15
N ALA A 183 11.82 0.66 4.24
CA ALA A 183 12.80 1.72 4.46
C ALA A 183 12.36 2.70 5.57
N ALA A 184 11.09 3.09 5.59
CA ALA A 184 10.52 4.01 6.57
C ALA A 184 10.46 3.43 8.00
N THR A 185 10.22 2.13 8.13
CA THR A 185 10.02 1.44 9.43
C THR A 185 11.26 0.68 9.92
N GLY A 186 12.16 0.31 9.01
CA GLY A 186 13.28 -0.59 9.29
C GLY A 186 12.90 -2.07 9.31
N LEU A 187 11.70 -2.44 8.85
CA LEU A 187 11.27 -3.83 8.68
C LEU A 187 11.93 -4.48 7.45
N SER A 188 11.87 -5.81 7.38
CA SER A 188 12.17 -6.51 6.12
C SER A 188 11.10 -6.18 5.07
N ARG A 189 11.48 -6.24 3.79
CA ARG A 189 10.53 -6.03 2.68
C ARG A 189 9.33 -6.99 2.75
N ASP A 190 9.56 -8.25 3.10
CA ASP A 190 8.50 -9.26 3.19
C ASP A 190 7.51 -8.95 4.32
N ARG A 191 8.03 -8.52 5.49
CA ARG A 191 7.16 -8.12 6.60
C ARG A 191 6.40 -6.85 6.24
N ALA A 192 7.05 -5.88 5.61
CA ALA A 192 6.40 -4.67 5.13
C ALA A 192 5.29 -5.00 4.14
N ALA A 193 5.52 -5.89 3.16
CA ALA A 193 4.50 -6.34 2.21
C ALA A 193 3.30 -7.00 2.90
N GLN A 194 3.54 -7.81 3.94
CA GLN A 194 2.46 -8.48 4.70
C GLN A 194 1.55 -7.48 5.43
N ILE A 195 2.12 -6.43 6.02
CA ILE A 195 1.36 -5.46 6.81
C ILE A 195 0.86 -4.26 5.99
N LEU A 196 1.34 -4.11 4.74
CA LEU A 196 1.08 -2.96 3.89
C LEU A 196 -0.42 -2.63 3.77
N PRO A 197 -1.35 -3.60 3.56
CA PRO A 197 -2.77 -3.28 3.47
C PRO A 197 -3.33 -2.65 4.75
N ALA A 198 -2.92 -3.15 5.92
CA ALA A 198 -3.36 -2.60 7.21
C ALA A 198 -2.74 -1.22 7.48
N VAL A 199 -1.49 -0.99 7.07
CA VAL A 199 -0.85 0.33 7.14
C VAL A 199 -1.57 1.33 6.24
N GLN A 200 -1.86 0.97 4.98
CA GLN A 200 -2.57 1.84 4.04
C GLN A 200 -3.97 2.18 4.55
N SER A 201 -4.75 1.18 5.02
CA SER A 201 -6.06 1.42 5.66
C SER A 201 -5.94 2.39 6.83
N GLY A 202 -4.98 2.15 7.73
CA GLY A 202 -4.76 2.99 8.91
C GLY A 202 -4.39 4.42 8.56
N ILE A 203 -3.50 4.64 7.59
CA ILE A 203 -3.09 5.98 7.12
C ILE A 203 -4.28 6.70 6.47
N ALA A 204 -5.02 6.02 5.60
CA ALA A 204 -6.17 6.59 4.89
C ALA A 204 -7.28 7.00 5.88
N LEU A 205 -7.69 6.09 6.78
CA LEU A 205 -8.71 6.35 7.79
C LEU A 205 -8.25 7.37 8.85
N SER A 206 -6.94 7.56 9.02
CA SER A 206 -6.37 8.61 9.88
C SER A 206 -6.28 9.99 9.19
N GLU A 207 -6.66 10.09 7.92
CA GLU A 207 -6.52 11.29 7.08
C GLU A 207 -5.06 11.80 7.02
N CYS A 208 -4.12 10.87 7.00
CA CYS A 208 -2.69 11.14 6.94
C CYS A 208 -2.25 11.36 5.48
N THR A 209 -2.59 12.53 4.93
CA THR A 209 -2.41 12.87 3.51
C THR A 209 -1.12 13.61 3.17
N THR A 210 -0.25 13.83 4.17
CA THR A 210 1.02 14.57 4.00
C THR A 210 2.19 13.74 4.51
N VAL A 211 3.38 14.00 3.97
CA VAL A 211 4.64 13.34 4.39
C VAL A 211 4.82 13.40 5.92
N ASN A 212 4.55 14.56 6.53
CA ASN A 212 4.69 14.73 7.98
C ASN A 212 3.69 13.87 8.77
N ARG A 213 2.43 13.80 8.32
CA ARG A 213 1.39 12.99 8.96
C ARG A 213 1.69 11.50 8.85
N ILE A 214 2.06 11.02 7.66
CA ILE A 214 2.43 9.61 7.42
C ILE A 214 3.64 9.23 8.26
N ALA A 215 4.69 10.07 8.26
CA ALA A 215 5.89 9.80 9.04
C ALA A 215 5.60 9.74 10.54
N MET A 216 4.77 10.65 11.06
CA MET A 216 4.37 10.66 12.46
C MET A 216 3.54 9.42 12.81
N TRP A 217 2.60 9.05 11.95
CA TRP A 217 1.77 7.86 12.11
C TRP A 217 2.64 6.61 12.20
N LEU A 218 3.52 6.38 11.21
CA LEU A 218 4.42 5.22 11.21
C LEU A 218 5.31 5.17 12.46
N ALA A 219 5.79 6.33 12.92
CA ALA A 219 6.66 6.40 14.08
C ALA A 219 5.93 6.05 15.39
N GLN A 220 4.76 6.64 15.62
CA GLN A 220 3.98 6.42 16.83
C GLN A 220 3.41 5.01 16.87
N ILE A 221 2.78 4.57 15.78
CA ILE A 221 2.15 3.25 15.71
C ILE A 221 3.21 2.14 15.72
N GLY A 222 4.34 2.35 15.05
CA GLY A 222 5.47 1.42 15.13
C GLY A 222 6.04 1.30 16.54
N HIS A 223 6.00 2.35 17.36
CA HIS A 223 6.41 2.25 18.76
C HIS A 223 5.39 1.49 19.61
N GLU A 224 4.10 1.82 19.51
CA GLU A 224 3.04 1.20 20.33
C GLU A 224 2.85 -0.31 20.05
N SER A 225 3.24 -0.78 18.88
CA SER A 225 3.00 -2.15 18.40
C SER A 225 4.23 -3.05 18.37
N ASP A 226 5.31 -2.68 19.06
CA ASP A 226 6.61 -3.35 18.98
C ASP A 226 7.06 -3.54 17.52
N ASN A 227 7.19 -2.42 16.81
CA ASN A 227 7.53 -2.38 15.39
C ASN A 227 6.55 -3.14 14.48
N PHE A 228 5.25 -2.97 14.71
CA PHE A 228 4.17 -3.66 13.98
C PHE A 228 4.15 -5.18 14.18
N ASN A 229 4.80 -5.72 15.21
CA ASN A 229 4.79 -7.16 15.51
C ASN A 229 3.59 -7.59 16.38
N ALA A 230 3.05 -6.69 17.19
CA ALA A 230 1.99 -6.99 18.15
C ALA A 230 0.66 -6.32 17.75
N THR A 231 -0.35 -7.13 17.42
CA THR A 231 -1.75 -6.69 17.29
C THR A 231 -2.55 -6.92 18.57
N GLU A 232 -1.93 -7.48 19.60
CA GLU A 232 -2.54 -7.81 20.88
C GLU A 232 -1.48 -7.71 21.98
N GLU A 233 -1.87 -7.24 23.17
CA GLU A 233 -1.04 -7.15 24.37
C GLU A 233 -0.42 -8.52 24.69
N TYR A 234 0.87 -8.57 25.00
CA TYR A 234 1.54 -9.84 25.32
C TYR A 234 1.08 -10.45 26.65
N ASP A 235 0.79 -9.59 27.64
CA ASP A 235 0.28 -10.05 28.93
C ASP A 235 -1.20 -10.44 28.80
N LYS A 236 -1.52 -11.67 29.21
CA LYS A 236 -2.87 -12.23 29.17
C LYS A 236 -3.51 -12.33 30.55
N GLY A 237 -2.76 -12.05 31.61
CA GLY A 237 -3.19 -12.14 33.00
C GLY A 237 -4.05 -13.34 33.31
N ASP A 238 -5.34 -13.12 33.63
CA ASP A 238 -6.27 -14.18 34.04
C ASP A 238 -6.97 -14.92 32.88
N GLY A 239 -6.57 -14.68 31.64
CA GLY A 239 -7.15 -15.34 30.47
C GLY A 239 -8.54 -14.82 30.07
N GLY A 240 -8.94 -13.63 30.56
CA GLY A 240 -10.20 -12.98 30.19
C GLY A 240 -11.34 -13.21 31.17
N LEU A 241 -11.04 -13.70 32.37
CA LEU A 241 -12.01 -13.91 33.44
C LEU A 241 -12.50 -12.59 34.02
N THR A 242 -11.66 -11.55 34.04
CA THR A 242 -12.06 -10.19 34.42
C THR A 242 -12.12 -9.25 33.22
N GLU A 243 -12.88 -8.16 33.36
CA GLU A 243 -13.11 -7.19 32.27
C GLU A 243 -11.80 -6.65 31.68
N ARG A 244 -10.78 -6.38 32.51
CA ARG A 244 -9.46 -5.90 32.07
C ARG A 244 -8.79 -6.85 31.08
N TRP A 245 -8.87 -8.16 31.31
CA TRP A 245 -8.24 -9.16 30.45
C TRP A 245 -9.14 -9.58 29.30
N LYS A 246 -10.48 -9.47 29.46
CA LYS A 246 -11.41 -9.64 28.33
C LYS A 246 -11.20 -8.55 27.27
N TYR A 247 -11.03 -7.30 27.71
CA TYR A 247 -10.79 -6.12 26.87
C TYR A 247 -9.37 -5.58 27.02
N LEU A 248 -8.39 -6.49 26.93
CA LEU A 248 -6.95 -6.19 26.90
C LEU A 248 -6.56 -5.42 25.62
N GLY A 249 -5.32 -4.92 25.56
CA GLY A 249 -4.86 -4.11 24.43
C GLY A 249 -4.90 -4.86 23.10
N ARG A 250 -5.57 -4.30 22.09
CA ARG A 250 -5.62 -4.84 20.71
C ARG A 250 -5.44 -3.76 19.65
N THR A 251 -5.15 -4.19 18.42
CA THR A 251 -4.63 -3.37 17.30
C THR A 251 -3.25 -2.80 17.60
N TRP A 252 -2.67 -2.07 16.64
CA TRP A 252 -1.35 -1.48 16.84
C TRP A 252 -1.32 -0.30 17.82
N ILE A 253 -2.46 0.30 18.19
CA ILE A 253 -2.53 1.37 19.22
C ILE A 253 -2.97 0.85 20.60
N GLN A 254 -3.13 -0.47 20.77
CA GLN A 254 -3.50 -1.08 22.05
C GLN A 254 -4.83 -0.55 22.65
N ILE A 255 -5.90 -0.57 21.85
CA ILE A 255 -7.26 -0.28 22.33
C ILE A 255 -7.57 -1.22 23.51
N THR A 256 -7.87 -0.61 24.66
CA THR A 256 -8.09 -1.28 25.94
C THR A 256 -9.37 -0.75 26.58
N TRP A 257 -10.00 -1.54 27.44
CA TRP A 257 -11.25 -1.24 28.17
C TRP A 257 -12.53 -1.39 27.34
N ARG A 258 -13.57 -1.95 27.97
CA ARG A 258 -14.87 -2.20 27.34
C ARG A 258 -15.48 -0.98 26.65
N SER A 259 -15.33 0.20 27.26
CA SER A 259 -15.84 1.45 26.72
C SER A 259 -15.19 1.85 25.38
N ASN A 260 -13.89 1.64 25.24
CA ASN A 260 -13.19 1.94 23.99
C ASN A 260 -13.51 0.89 22.92
N TYR A 261 -13.64 -0.38 23.29
CA TYR A 261 -14.13 -1.41 22.36
C TYR A 261 -15.54 -1.08 21.84
N ALA A 262 -16.42 -0.56 22.69
CA ALA A 262 -17.75 -0.11 22.28
C ALA A 262 -17.68 1.11 21.34
N GLY A 263 -16.86 2.12 21.69
CA GLY A 263 -16.66 3.30 20.84
C GLY A 263 -16.06 2.96 19.47
N PHE A 264 -15.08 2.05 19.44
CA PHE A 264 -14.49 1.54 18.21
C PHE A 264 -15.50 0.73 17.39
N SER A 265 -16.27 -0.16 18.02
CA SER A 265 -17.29 -0.97 17.32
C SER A 265 -18.33 -0.11 16.63
N GLN A 266 -18.83 0.93 17.30
CA GLN A 266 -19.78 1.87 16.72
C GLN A 266 -19.17 2.61 15.52
N TRP A 267 -17.95 3.13 15.68
CA TRP A 267 -17.23 3.87 14.62
C TRP A 267 -16.93 2.99 13.39
N ALA A 268 -16.55 1.73 13.63
CA ALA A 268 -16.27 0.75 12.60
C ALA A 268 -17.55 0.35 11.84
N PHE A 269 -18.66 0.17 12.56
CA PHE A 269 -19.96 -0.14 11.96
C PHE A 269 -20.46 0.99 11.05
N GLU A 270 -20.34 2.24 11.48
CA GLU A 270 -20.71 3.43 10.67
C GLU A 270 -19.93 3.53 9.35
N ARG A 271 -18.78 2.86 9.25
CA ARG A 271 -17.90 2.81 8.08
C ARG A 271 -18.00 1.48 7.31
N GLY A 272 -18.88 0.57 7.73
CA GLY A 272 -19.04 -0.75 7.11
C GLY A 272 -17.87 -1.71 7.37
N ILE A 273 -17.00 -1.43 8.35
CA ILE A 273 -15.83 -2.27 8.69
C ILE A 273 -16.26 -3.53 9.46
N CYS A 274 -17.32 -3.43 10.26
CA CYS A 274 -17.88 -4.55 11.02
C CYS A 274 -19.42 -4.62 10.88
N PRO A 275 -20.03 -5.80 11.12
CA PRO A 275 -21.44 -6.03 10.79
C PRO A 275 -22.44 -5.46 11.81
N THR A 276 -22.01 -5.18 13.04
CA THR A 276 -22.89 -4.68 14.11
C THR A 276 -22.20 -3.60 14.95
N PRO A 277 -22.95 -2.65 15.55
CA PRO A 277 -22.38 -1.57 16.36
C PRO A 277 -21.71 -2.05 17.66
N THR A 278 -21.91 -3.31 18.07
CA THR A 278 -21.31 -3.92 19.27
C THR A 278 -20.30 -5.02 18.95
N TYR A 279 -19.94 -5.21 17.68
CA TYR A 279 -19.20 -6.38 17.20
C TYR A 279 -17.96 -6.75 18.04
N PHE A 280 -17.09 -5.79 18.37
CA PHE A 280 -15.88 -6.05 19.15
C PHE A 280 -16.13 -6.06 20.67
N VAL A 281 -17.28 -5.58 21.15
CA VAL A 281 -17.68 -5.80 22.56
C VAL A 281 -18.08 -7.26 22.76
N ASP A 282 -18.78 -7.82 21.78
CA ASP A 282 -19.29 -9.18 21.76
C ASP A 282 -18.18 -10.19 21.42
N ASN A 283 -17.28 -9.80 20.50
CA ASN A 283 -16.17 -10.61 19.99
C ASN A 283 -14.82 -9.89 20.19
N PRO A 284 -14.36 -9.67 21.43
CA PRO A 284 -13.18 -8.83 21.68
C PRO A 284 -11.88 -9.39 21.09
N ALA A 285 -11.75 -10.71 20.99
CA ALA A 285 -10.56 -11.37 20.42
C ALA A 285 -10.36 -11.06 18.93
N GLU A 286 -11.45 -10.85 18.16
CA GLU A 286 -11.40 -10.52 16.73
C GLU A 286 -10.62 -9.23 16.46
N LEU A 287 -10.58 -8.30 17.42
CA LEU A 287 -9.86 -7.04 17.27
C LEU A 287 -8.33 -7.22 17.20
N ALA A 288 -7.81 -8.43 17.48
CA ALA A 288 -6.41 -8.79 17.32
C ALA A 288 -6.04 -9.17 15.89
N ASP A 289 -7.02 -9.36 14.99
CA ASP A 289 -6.76 -9.69 13.60
C ASP A 289 -6.00 -8.53 12.91
N LEU A 290 -4.98 -8.89 12.11
CA LEU A 290 -4.17 -7.96 11.36
C LEU A 290 -5.01 -7.02 10.48
N ARG A 291 -6.16 -7.50 9.98
CA ARG A 291 -7.07 -6.68 9.15
C ARG A 291 -7.55 -5.40 9.85
N TYR A 292 -7.67 -5.42 11.18
CA TYR A 292 -8.12 -4.27 11.99
C TYR A 292 -6.96 -3.52 12.64
N ALA A 293 -5.72 -3.97 12.44
CA ALA A 293 -4.56 -3.48 13.16
C ALA A 293 -4.27 -1.99 12.89
N GLY A 294 -4.56 -1.51 11.67
CA GLY A 294 -4.49 -0.10 11.28
C GLY A 294 -5.73 0.72 11.60
N ASP A 295 -6.90 0.08 11.68
CA ASP A 295 -8.18 0.76 11.95
C ASP A 295 -8.25 1.30 13.39
N GLY A 296 -7.68 0.55 14.35
CA GLY A 296 -7.59 0.99 15.74
C GLY A 296 -6.84 2.32 15.91
N PRO A 297 -5.58 2.42 15.40
CA PRO A 297 -4.88 3.68 15.25
C PRO A 297 -5.73 4.79 14.64
N ALA A 298 -6.45 4.51 13.53
CA ALA A 298 -7.26 5.51 12.86
C ALA A 298 -8.42 6.05 13.70
N TRP A 299 -9.13 5.18 14.40
CA TRP A 299 -10.15 5.60 15.37
C TRP A 299 -9.55 6.46 16.48
N TYR A 300 -8.41 6.06 17.03
CA TYR A 300 -7.76 6.83 18.08
C TYR A 300 -7.31 8.21 17.59
N TRP A 301 -6.76 8.25 16.37
CA TRP A 301 -6.23 9.45 15.72
C TRP A 301 -7.32 10.46 15.34
N THR A 302 -8.48 9.99 14.87
CA THR A 302 -9.55 10.86 14.35
C THR A 302 -10.67 11.12 15.35
N VAL A 303 -10.93 10.20 16.27
CA VAL A 303 -12.03 10.29 17.22
C VAL A 303 -11.54 10.53 18.63
N ALA A 304 -10.62 9.71 19.13
CA ALA A 304 -10.15 9.85 20.51
C ALA A 304 -9.23 11.06 20.70
N ARG A 305 -8.46 11.43 19.67
CA ARG A 305 -7.47 12.53 19.67
C ARG A 305 -7.48 13.32 18.34
N PRO A 306 -8.60 13.95 17.97
CA PRO A 306 -8.78 14.61 16.67
C PRO A 306 -7.75 15.71 16.36
N GLN A 307 -7.05 16.23 17.37
CA GLN A 307 -6.01 17.25 17.21
C GLN A 307 -4.67 16.74 16.66
N ILE A 308 -4.46 15.42 16.57
CA ILE A 308 -3.13 14.87 16.20
C ILE A 308 -2.71 15.30 14.80
N ASN A 309 -3.61 15.33 13.81
CA ASN A 309 -3.25 15.77 12.46
C ASN A 309 -2.67 17.19 12.43
N ALA A 310 -3.27 18.13 13.18
CA ALA A 310 -2.74 19.49 13.29
C ALA A 310 -1.35 19.53 13.96
N MET A 311 -1.12 18.69 14.97
CA MET A 311 0.20 18.55 15.61
C MET A 311 1.25 17.96 14.65
N CYS A 312 0.85 17.01 13.78
CA CYS A 312 1.73 16.46 12.76
C CYS A 312 2.15 17.53 11.76
N ASP A 313 1.21 18.38 11.33
CA ASP A 313 1.49 19.48 10.39
C ASP A 313 2.45 20.50 11.00
N SER A 314 2.35 20.77 12.30
CA SER A 314 3.30 21.61 13.04
C SER A 314 4.58 20.87 13.47
N ARG A 315 4.76 19.61 13.07
CA ARG A 315 5.90 18.75 13.43
C ARG A 315 6.11 18.61 14.95
N ASP A 316 5.03 18.65 15.73
CA ASP A 316 5.05 18.55 17.19
C ASP A 316 5.07 17.10 17.69
N LEU A 317 6.22 16.44 17.55
CA LEU A 317 6.43 15.06 18.01
C LEU A 317 6.12 14.87 19.50
N ILE A 318 6.49 15.84 20.34
CA ILE A 318 6.31 15.77 21.79
C ILE A 318 4.82 15.85 22.13
N GLY A 319 4.08 16.75 21.49
CA GLY A 319 2.63 16.87 21.63
C GLY A 319 1.90 15.59 21.23
N VAL A 320 2.26 15.00 20.07
CA VAL A 320 1.66 13.73 19.61
C VAL A 320 1.98 12.59 20.59
N THR A 321 3.23 12.49 21.05
CA THR A 321 3.63 11.47 22.02
C THR A 321 2.83 11.57 23.32
N ARG A 322 2.61 12.79 23.83
CA ARG A 322 1.76 13.03 25.00
C ARG A 322 0.30 12.70 24.75
N ALA A 323 -0.22 12.99 23.55
CA ALA A 323 -1.61 12.70 23.20
C ALA A 323 -1.89 11.19 23.18
N ILE A 324 -0.93 10.39 22.73
CA ILE A 324 -1.04 8.92 22.62
C ILE A 324 -0.73 8.23 23.95
N ASN A 325 0.43 8.52 24.54
CA ASN A 325 0.92 7.78 25.71
C ASN A 325 0.53 8.42 27.06
N GLY A 326 0.00 9.65 27.06
CA GLY A 326 -0.26 10.42 28.28
C GLY A 326 1.01 11.02 28.92
N GLY A 327 2.15 10.92 28.25
CA GLY A 327 3.47 11.35 28.74
C GLY A 327 4.51 11.40 27.63
N THR A 328 5.79 11.24 27.96
CA THR A 328 6.90 11.23 26.99
C THR A 328 7.69 9.92 27.01
N ASN A 329 7.05 8.82 27.42
CA ASN A 329 7.73 7.53 27.45
C ASN A 329 8.09 7.08 26.03
N GLY A 330 9.32 6.62 25.85
CA GLY A 330 9.83 6.18 24.56
C GLY A 330 10.09 7.31 23.56
N LEU A 331 10.17 8.58 24.00
CA LEU A 331 10.34 9.72 23.09
C LEU A 331 11.58 9.58 22.18
N ASP A 332 12.70 9.05 22.68
CA ASP A 332 13.91 8.85 21.87
C ASP A 332 13.68 7.85 20.74
N ASP A 333 13.01 6.72 21.01
CA ASP A 333 12.68 5.72 20.01
C ASP A 333 11.68 6.27 18.97
N ARG A 334 10.64 6.98 19.42
CA ARG A 334 9.69 7.67 18.55
C ARG A 334 10.37 8.71 17.66
N THR A 335 11.34 9.44 18.20
CA THR A 335 12.17 10.41 17.45
C THR A 335 12.99 9.70 16.37
N ALA A 336 13.64 8.59 16.71
CA ALA A 336 14.43 7.82 15.75
C ALA A 336 13.58 7.25 14.60
N ARG A 337 12.40 6.71 14.92
CA ARG A 337 11.43 6.22 13.93
C ARG A 337 10.91 7.34 13.04
N TRP A 338 10.55 8.48 13.63
CA TRP A 338 10.06 9.62 12.89
C TRP A 338 11.10 10.18 11.91
N ASN A 339 12.35 10.31 12.33
CA ASN A 339 13.44 10.75 11.47
C ASN A 339 13.70 9.76 10.32
N ARG A 340 13.63 8.44 10.58
CA ARG A 340 13.76 7.40 9.55
C ARG A 340 12.66 7.49 8.49
N ALA A 341 11.42 7.67 8.93
CA ALA A 341 10.29 7.82 8.03
C ALA A 341 10.41 9.13 7.22
N LEU A 342 10.68 10.27 7.87
CA LEU A 342 10.85 11.56 7.21
C LEU A 342 11.96 11.56 6.14
N ALA A 343 13.02 10.77 6.33
CA ALA A 343 14.10 10.64 5.34
C ALA A 343 13.62 10.10 3.98
N GLN A 344 12.45 9.44 3.92
CA GLN A 344 11.86 8.95 2.67
C GLN A 344 11.16 10.07 1.87
N GLY A 345 10.83 11.21 2.48
CA GLY A 345 10.21 12.35 1.80
C GLY A 345 8.92 11.99 1.06
N ASP A 346 8.78 12.46 -0.18
CA ASP A 346 7.59 12.25 -1.01
C ASP A 346 7.32 10.78 -1.34
N ALA A 347 8.31 9.88 -1.21
CA ALA A 347 8.09 8.45 -1.38
C ALA A 347 7.04 7.93 -0.39
N LEU A 348 6.90 8.54 0.80
CA LEU A 348 5.85 8.18 1.75
C LEU A 348 4.44 8.35 1.20
N LEU A 349 4.23 9.26 0.25
CA LEU A 349 2.91 9.46 -0.38
C LEU A 349 2.47 8.23 -1.18
N THR A 350 3.38 7.32 -1.54
CA THR A 350 3.05 6.03 -2.17
C THR A 350 2.33 5.07 -1.20
N LEU A 351 2.36 5.38 0.11
CA LEU A 351 1.55 4.69 1.13
C LEU A 351 0.13 5.27 1.24
N THR A 352 -0.12 6.43 0.60
CA THR A 352 -1.45 7.05 0.50
C THR A 352 -2.10 6.87 -0.85
N THR A 353 -1.34 6.53 -1.89
CA THR A 353 -1.94 5.97 -3.09
C THR A 353 -2.65 4.72 -2.63
N ASP A 354 -3.98 4.73 -2.77
CA ASP A 354 -4.79 3.54 -2.85
C ASP A 354 -3.97 2.57 -3.70
N GLY A 355 -3.31 1.61 -3.07
CA GLY A 355 -2.82 0.46 -3.81
C GLY A 355 -4.11 -0.09 -4.38
N ASP A 356 -4.30 0.12 -5.69
CA ASP A 356 -5.56 -0.03 -6.41
C ASP A 356 -6.47 -0.92 -5.61
N ASP A 357 -7.47 -0.28 -5.01
CA ASP A 357 -8.56 -0.93 -4.33
C ASP A 357 -8.80 -2.26 -5.04
N MET A 358 -8.39 -3.38 -4.42
CA MET A 358 -8.34 -4.69 -5.08
C MET A 358 -9.72 -5.10 -5.62
N PHE A 359 -10.72 -4.30 -5.29
CA PHE A 359 -11.99 -4.19 -5.96
C PHE A 359 -12.22 -2.74 -6.42
N THR A 360 -12.25 -2.54 -7.74
CA THR A 360 -12.80 -1.32 -8.33
C THR A 360 -14.25 -1.12 -7.87
N ASP A 361 -14.84 0.06 -8.06
CA ASP A 361 -16.27 0.25 -7.83
C ASP A 361 -17.12 -0.74 -8.64
N ALA A 362 -16.64 -1.15 -9.82
CA ALA A 362 -17.27 -2.19 -10.63
C ALA A 362 -17.18 -3.57 -9.95
N ASP A 363 -16.07 -3.89 -9.29
CA ASP A 363 -15.91 -5.15 -8.58
C ASP A 363 -16.69 -5.18 -7.26
N ARG A 364 -16.77 -4.05 -6.54
CA ARG A 364 -17.67 -3.90 -5.39
C ARG A 364 -19.12 -4.07 -5.79
N ASP A 365 -19.53 -3.45 -6.90
CA ASP A 365 -20.88 -3.63 -7.43
C ASP A 365 -21.10 -5.07 -7.89
N LEU A 366 -20.10 -5.73 -8.45
CA LEU A 366 -20.18 -7.16 -8.80
C LEU A 366 -20.34 -8.03 -7.55
N LEU A 367 -19.58 -7.77 -6.49
CA LEU A 367 -19.69 -8.48 -5.22
C LEU A 367 -21.08 -8.29 -4.59
N LYS A 368 -21.61 -7.06 -4.58
CA LYS A 368 -23.00 -6.79 -4.15
C LYS A 368 -24.01 -7.54 -5.04
N GLN A 369 -23.80 -7.56 -6.35
CA GLN A 369 -24.61 -8.35 -7.30
C GLN A 369 -24.59 -9.85 -7.05
N ILE A 370 -23.51 -10.37 -6.46
CA ILE A 370 -23.35 -11.79 -6.14
C ILE A 370 -23.92 -12.12 -4.76
N ALA A 371 -23.63 -11.30 -3.76
CA ALA A 371 -23.82 -11.62 -2.34
C ALA A 371 -25.05 -10.96 -1.69
N GLU A 372 -25.51 -9.81 -2.18
CA GLU A 372 -26.55 -9.02 -1.49
C GLU A 372 -27.90 -9.05 -2.21
N TYR A 373 -27.91 -8.92 -3.53
CA TYR A 373 -29.16 -8.74 -4.27
C TYR A 373 -29.88 -10.07 -4.55
N ARG A 374 -31.05 -10.26 -3.92
CA ARG A 374 -31.97 -11.36 -4.24
C ARG A 374 -32.73 -11.07 -5.54
N ARG A 375 -32.89 -12.10 -6.38
CA ARG A 375 -33.44 -11.96 -7.74
C ARG A 375 -34.79 -12.66 -7.90
N GLU A 376 -35.61 -12.23 -8.86
CA GLU A 376 -36.83 -12.97 -9.22
C GLU A 376 -36.50 -14.30 -9.91
N SER A 377 -37.31 -15.32 -9.68
CA SER A 377 -37.17 -16.60 -10.36
C SER A 377 -37.37 -16.46 -11.87
N ARG A 378 -36.45 -17.02 -12.66
CA ARG A 378 -36.58 -17.08 -14.13
C ARG A 378 -37.43 -18.25 -14.62
N SER A 379 -37.89 -19.13 -13.73
CA SER A 379 -38.74 -20.26 -14.11
C SER A 379 -40.06 -19.75 -14.70
N ARG A 380 -40.43 -20.27 -15.87
CA ARG A 380 -41.74 -20.03 -16.50
C ARG A 380 -42.90 -20.59 -15.68
N LEU A 381 -42.61 -21.47 -14.73
CA LEU A 381 -43.55 -22.12 -13.82
C LEU A 381 -43.44 -21.59 -12.38
N ARG A 382 -42.78 -20.44 -12.15
CA ARG A 382 -42.73 -19.84 -10.82
C ARG A 382 -44.15 -19.53 -10.32
N TRP A 383 -44.40 -19.69 -9.03
CA TRP A 383 -45.68 -19.30 -8.44
C TRP A 383 -45.89 -17.78 -8.63
N PRO A 384 -47.03 -17.31 -9.18
CA PRO A 384 -47.36 -15.89 -9.35
C PRO A 384 -47.11 -14.94 -8.17
N HIS A 385 -47.06 -15.41 -6.93
CA HIS A 385 -46.79 -14.58 -5.74
C HIS A 385 -45.46 -14.93 -5.05
N GLN A 386 -44.59 -15.69 -5.73
CA GLN A 386 -43.25 -15.95 -5.26
C GLN A 386 -42.44 -14.64 -5.31
N GLY A 387 -42.05 -14.15 -4.14
CA GLY A 387 -41.12 -13.02 -4.04
C GLY A 387 -39.72 -13.36 -4.57
N PRO A 388 -38.75 -12.44 -4.44
CA PRO A 388 -37.36 -12.71 -4.80
C PRO A 388 -36.84 -13.98 -4.11
N VAL A 389 -36.15 -14.83 -4.85
CA VAL A 389 -35.75 -16.17 -4.40
C VAL A 389 -34.48 -16.12 -3.56
N ASP A 390 -33.31 -15.97 -4.18
CA ASP A 390 -32.05 -15.86 -3.44
C ASP A 390 -30.98 -15.05 -4.18
N THR A 391 -29.84 -14.84 -3.51
CA THR A 391 -28.63 -14.23 -4.08
C THR A 391 -27.86 -15.22 -4.96
N CYS A 392 -26.94 -14.75 -5.80
CA CYS A 392 -26.17 -15.65 -6.68
C CYS A 392 -25.29 -16.60 -5.86
N ALA A 393 -24.66 -16.11 -4.78
CA ALA A 393 -23.91 -16.95 -3.85
C ALA A 393 -24.82 -17.95 -3.13
N GLY A 394 -25.99 -17.50 -2.67
CA GLY A 394 -26.99 -18.37 -2.05
C GLY A 394 -27.43 -19.51 -2.99
N PHE A 395 -27.61 -19.24 -4.28
CA PHE A 395 -27.89 -20.28 -5.28
C PHE A 395 -26.78 -21.33 -5.39
N ALA A 396 -25.51 -20.94 -5.29
CA ALA A 396 -24.40 -21.89 -5.36
C ALA A 396 -24.39 -22.82 -4.14
N TRP A 397 -24.58 -22.29 -2.93
CA TRP A 397 -24.70 -23.11 -1.71
C TRP A 397 -25.97 -23.97 -1.70
N ASN A 398 -27.09 -23.43 -2.16
CA ASN A 398 -28.32 -24.20 -2.31
C ASN A 398 -28.18 -25.33 -3.34
N ALA A 399 -27.34 -25.16 -4.36
CA ALA A 399 -27.06 -26.21 -5.34
C ALA A 399 -26.25 -27.37 -4.73
N ASP A 400 -25.29 -27.07 -3.85
CA ASP A 400 -24.59 -28.07 -3.04
C ASP A 400 -25.58 -28.83 -2.15
N ALA A 401 -26.39 -28.11 -1.36
CA ALA A 401 -27.40 -28.71 -0.48
C ALA A 401 -28.37 -29.63 -1.25
N PHE A 402 -28.97 -29.13 -2.34
CA PHE A 402 -29.91 -29.90 -3.17
C PHE A 402 -29.23 -31.10 -3.85
N GLY A 403 -28.02 -30.91 -4.36
CA GLY A 403 -27.24 -31.96 -5.02
C GLY A 403 -26.86 -33.07 -4.05
N HIS A 404 -26.42 -32.70 -2.84
CA HIS A 404 -26.05 -33.63 -1.78
C HIS A 404 -27.26 -34.43 -1.30
N GLU A 405 -28.39 -33.78 -0.98
CA GLU A 405 -29.61 -34.45 -0.55
C GLU A 405 -30.11 -35.47 -1.58
N ALA A 406 -30.20 -35.06 -2.85
CA ALA A 406 -30.65 -35.94 -3.93
C ALA A 406 -29.68 -37.11 -4.18
N SER A 407 -28.37 -36.87 -4.03
CA SER A 407 -27.34 -37.90 -4.21
C SER A 407 -27.36 -38.92 -3.08
N VAL A 408 -27.48 -38.49 -1.82
CA VAL A 408 -27.57 -39.37 -0.66
C VAL A 408 -28.82 -40.25 -0.73
N ASP A 409 -30.00 -39.69 -1.05
CA ASP A 409 -31.23 -40.49 -1.24
C ASP A 409 -31.01 -41.57 -2.32
N ARG A 410 -30.47 -41.18 -3.47
CA ARG A 410 -30.26 -42.12 -4.59
C ARG A 410 -29.21 -43.19 -4.28
N LEU A 411 -28.06 -42.81 -3.70
CA LEU A 411 -26.99 -43.73 -3.33
C LEU A 411 -27.48 -44.75 -2.28
N ALA A 412 -28.21 -44.30 -1.27
CA ALA A 412 -28.75 -45.17 -0.25
C ALA A 412 -29.89 -46.07 -0.79
N THR A 413 -30.90 -45.52 -1.46
CA THR A 413 -32.10 -46.28 -1.82
C THR A 413 -31.93 -47.15 -3.08
N THR A 414 -31.16 -46.69 -4.05
CA THR A 414 -31.01 -47.37 -5.36
C THR A 414 -29.77 -48.26 -5.41
N TYR A 415 -28.63 -47.76 -4.94
CA TYR A 415 -27.34 -48.44 -5.07
C TYR A 415 -26.92 -49.18 -3.80
N GLY A 416 -27.51 -48.85 -2.64
CA GLY A 416 -27.17 -49.46 -1.37
C GLY A 416 -25.77 -49.08 -0.88
N ASP A 417 -25.32 -47.87 -1.21
CA ASP A 417 -23.99 -47.39 -0.85
C ASP A 417 -23.82 -47.34 0.68
N PRO A 418 -22.81 -48.01 1.24
CA PRO A 418 -22.62 -48.09 2.69
C PRO A 418 -22.40 -46.74 3.36
N TRP A 419 -21.68 -45.82 2.72
CA TRP A 419 -21.38 -44.51 3.27
C TRP A 419 -22.64 -43.63 3.33
N ALA A 420 -23.45 -43.63 2.27
CA ALA A 420 -24.71 -42.88 2.26
C ALA A 420 -25.69 -43.38 3.33
N ILE A 421 -25.74 -44.69 3.57
CA ILE A 421 -26.57 -45.28 4.63
C ILE A 421 -26.04 -44.90 6.01
N ALA A 422 -24.72 -44.96 6.22
CA ALA A 422 -24.08 -44.53 7.48
C ALA A 422 -24.33 -43.04 7.77
N ASN A 423 -24.22 -42.18 6.75
CA ASN A 423 -24.49 -40.75 6.86
C ASN A 423 -25.93 -40.47 7.31
N LEU A 424 -26.93 -41.20 6.80
CA LEU A 424 -28.31 -41.08 7.28
C LEU A 424 -28.45 -41.45 8.75
N TYR A 425 -27.77 -42.50 9.22
CA TYR A 425 -27.75 -42.86 10.64
C TYR A 425 -27.06 -41.79 11.49
N ALA A 426 -25.99 -41.16 10.99
CA ALA A 426 -25.31 -40.06 11.67
C ALA A 426 -26.24 -38.87 11.88
N VAL A 427 -26.92 -38.44 10.80
CA VAL A 427 -27.87 -37.32 10.84
C VAL A 427 -29.03 -37.62 11.80
N ILE A 428 -29.50 -38.87 11.89
CA ILE A 428 -30.56 -39.27 12.82
C ILE A 428 -30.13 -39.14 14.29
N ASN A 429 -28.85 -39.35 14.58
CA ASN A 429 -28.30 -39.39 15.94
C ASN A 429 -27.47 -38.16 16.31
N THR A 430 -27.49 -37.10 15.49
CA THR A 430 -26.79 -35.84 15.79
C THR A 430 -27.36 -35.17 17.04
N ASP A 431 -26.48 -34.54 17.82
CA ASP A 431 -26.80 -33.70 18.97
C ASP A 431 -26.75 -32.20 18.64
N GLU A 432 -26.50 -31.85 17.37
CA GLU A 432 -26.49 -30.47 16.91
C GLU A 432 -27.86 -29.80 17.10
N PRO A 433 -27.89 -28.57 17.67
CA PRO A 433 -29.14 -27.87 17.93
C PRO A 433 -29.86 -27.46 16.63
N ASN A 434 -31.20 -27.48 16.65
CA ASN A 434 -32.09 -27.06 15.55
C ASN A 434 -32.06 -27.95 14.28
N ARG A 435 -31.73 -29.23 14.40
CA ARG A 435 -31.68 -30.21 13.28
C ARG A 435 -32.92 -31.12 13.19
N GLU A 436 -34.01 -30.81 13.88
CA GLU A 436 -35.18 -31.71 14.00
C GLU A 436 -35.81 -32.05 12.64
N GLY A 437 -35.81 -31.10 11.70
CA GLY A 437 -36.29 -31.31 10.33
C GLY A 437 -35.43 -32.31 9.54
N ASP A 438 -34.11 -32.21 9.69
CA ASP A 438 -33.14 -33.06 8.97
C ASP A 438 -33.19 -34.50 9.47
N ILE A 439 -33.33 -34.67 10.79
CA ILE A 439 -33.54 -35.98 11.42
C ILE A 439 -34.78 -36.67 10.83
N GLU A 440 -35.89 -35.95 10.72
CA GLU A 440 -37.12 -36.50 10.15
C GLU A 440 -37.02 -36.81 8.66
N LEU A 441 -36.29 -36.01 7.89
CA LEU A 441 -35.99 -36.29 6.49
C LEU A 441 -35.13 -37.55 6.33
N ALA A 442 -34.04 -37.67 7.11
CA ALA A 442 -33.15 -38.81 7.08
C ALA A 442 -33.88 -40.12 7.43
N LYS A 443 -34.77 -40.10 8.45
CA LYS A 443 -35.64 -41.27 8.78
C LYS A 443 -36.52 -41.68 7.60
N ARG A 444 -37.11 -40.71 6.89
CA ARG A 444 -37.97 -40.99 5.72
C ARG A 444 -37.19 -41.58 4.56
N ILE A 445 -35.97 -41.10 4.30
CA ILE A 445 -35.09 -41.65 3.27
C ILE A 445 -34.67 -43.07 3.66
N LEU A 446 -34.19 -43.27 4.89
CA LEU A 446 -33.76 -44.57 5.38
C LEU A 446 -34.88 -45.62 5.33
N ALA A 447 -36.13 -45.23 5.60
CA ALA A 447 -37.29 -46.11 5.48
C ALA A 447 -37.52 -46.64 4.05
N LYS A 448 -37.03 -45.95 3.02
CA LYS A 448 -37.09 -46.40 1.61
C LYS A 448 -35.95 -47.37 1.26
N VAL A 449 -34.88 -47.43 2.05
CA VAL A 449 -33.70 -48.25 1.76
C VAL A 449 -34.05 -49.75 1.90
N PRO A 450 -33.81 -50.58 0.86
CA PRO A 450 -34.03 -52.01 0.94
C PRO A 450 -33.24 -52.67 2.08
N LYS A 451 -33.91 -53.48 2.92
CA LYS A 451 -33.29 -54.17 4.07
C LYS A 451 -32.00 -54.91 3.73
N LYS A 452 -31.92 -55.52 2.55
CA LYS A 452 -30.71 -56.22 2.06
C LYS A 452 -29.46 -55.33 2.01
N PHE A 453 -29.62 -54.04 1.71
CA PHE A 453 -28.50 -53.10 1.64
C PHE A 453 -28.04 -52.68 3.02
N ILE A 454 -28.99 -52.45 3.94
CA ILE A 454 -28.67 -52.18 5.35
C ILE A 454 -27.90 -53.36 5.96
N THR A 455 -28.33 -54.60 5.70
CA THR A 455 -27.63 -55.79 6.20
C THR A 455 -26.24 -55.96 5.58
N ALA A 456 -26.07 -55.66 4.29
CA ALA A 456 -24.79 -55.76 3.61
C ALA A 456 -23.78 -54.69 4.05
N ALA A 457 -24.25 -53.48 4.35
CA ALA A 457 -23.45 -52.34 4.78
C ALA A 457 -23.14 -52.32 6.29
N ASN A 458 -23.67 -53.27 7.08
CA ASN A 458 -23.68 -53.20 8.54
C ASN A 458 -22.27 -53.09 9.17
N ALA A 459 -21.26 -53.73 8.57
CA ALA A 459 -19.88 -53.65 9.04
C ALA A 459 -19.25 -52.27 8.76
N ASP A 460 -19.53 -51.71 7.58
CA ASP A 460 -19.01 -50.40 7.16
C ASP A 460 -19.69 -49.25 7.92
N ILE A 461 -21.00 -49.39 8.19
CA ILE A 461 -21.77 -48.46 9.04
C ILE A 461 -21.16 -48.43 10.45
N GLN A 462 -20.87 -49.59 11.04
CA GLN A 462 -20.28 -49.64 12.38
C GLN A 462 -18.85 -49.07 12.39
N ALA A 463 -18.03 -49.40 11.39
CA ALA A 463 -16.68 -48.86 11.28
C ALA A 463 -16.67 -47.32 11.14
N TRP A 464 -17.65 -46.76 10.42
CA TRP A 464 -17.81 -45.31 10.31
C TRP A 464 -18.26 -44.68 11.62
N LEU A 465 -19.27 -45.25 12.31
CA LEU A 465 -19.73 -44.77 13.62
C LEU A 465 -18.62 -44.80 14.67
N ASP A 466 -17.79 -45.85 14.66
CA ASP A 466 -16.65 -45.99 15.57
C ASP A 466 -15.56 -44.93 15.28
N ALA A 467 -15.31 -44.62 14.00
CA ALA A 467 -14.36 -43.59 13.60
C ALA A 467 -14.85 -42.17 13.96
N GLU A 468 -16.14 -41.90 13.79
CA GLU A 468 -16.76 -40.62 14.16
C GLU A 468 -16.72 -40.41 15.68
N ALA A 469 -17.03 -41.46 16.46
CA ALA A 469 -16.94 -41.41 17.91
C ALA A 469 -15.50 -41.14 18.41
N GLN A 470 -14.48 -41.69 17.74
CA GLN A 470 -13.07 -41.39 18.04
C GLN A 470 -12.72 -39.92 17.73
N TYR A 471 -13.22 -39.39 16.61
CA TYR A 471 -12.96 -38.01 16.20
C TYR A 471 -13.56 -37.00 17.19
N GLN A 472 -14.80 -37.22 17.64
CA GLN A 472 -15.47 -36.36 18.62
C GLN A 472 -14.82 -36.38 20.02
N THR A 473 -14.13 -37.47 20.38
CA THR A 473 -13.36 -37.55 21.64
C THR A 473 -11.95 -36.95 21.56
N ALA A 474 -11.45 -36.64 20.36
CA ALA A 474 -10.09 -36.12 20.17
C ALA A 474 -10.01 -34.58 20.32
N ASP A 475 -11.14 -33.88 20.19
CA ASP A 475 -11.27 -32.42 20.32
C ASP A 475 -12.02 -31.97 21.60
N ALA A 476 -12.27 -32.90 22.54
CA ALA A 476 -12.79 -32.65 23.89
C ALA A 476 -11.68 -32.85 24.94
#